data_AF-A0AB33GW27-F1
#
_entry.id   AF-A0AB33GW27-F1
#
_cell.length_a   1.000
_cell.length_b   1.000
_cell.length_c   1.000
_cell.angle_alpha   90.00
_cell.angle_beta   90.00
_cell.angle_gamma   90.00
#
_symmetry.space_group_name_H-M   'P 1'
#
loop_
_entity.id
_entity.type
_entity.pdbx_description
1 polymer ?
#
loop_
_entity_poly.entity_id
_entity_poly.type
_entity_poly.pdbx_seq_one_letter_code
_entity_poly.pdbx_strand_id
1 'polypeptide(L)' 'MKDNLEKEAYRLRFEYFNTYEKKENKWHETYKKHQLYDVVVKSLDYKFHEIGQAMPKLLEDIKT' A
#
# COMPACT_ATOMS: atom_id res chain seq x y z
N MET A 1 -17.17 1.67 -1.02
CA MET A 1 -16.03 2.59 -0.80
C MET A 1 -14.84 1.87 -0.18
N LYS A 2 -14.99 1.20 0.98
CA LYS A 2 -13.90 0.46 1.64
C LYS A 2 -13.24 -0.59 0.75
N ASP A 3 -14.02 -1.40 0.03
CA ASP A 3 -13.50 -2.43 -0.89
C ASP A 3 -12.68 -1.88 -2.06
N ASN A 4 -12.97 -0.65 -2.53
CA ASN A 4 -12.21 -0.03 -3.61
C ASN A 4 -10.87 0.48 -3.10
N LEU A 5 -10.82 1.03 -1.89
CA LEU A 5 -9.57 1.45 -1.24
C LEU A 5 -8.70 0.25 -0.92
N GLU A 6 -9.29 -0.84 -0.48
CA GLU A 6 -8.56 -2.08 -0.19
C GLU A 6 -7.93 -2.69 -1.43
N LYS A 7 -8.71 -2.83 -2.52
CA LYS A 7 -8.16 -3.28 -3.81
C LYS A 7 -7.04 -2.39 -4.31
N GLU A 8 -7.20 -1.08 -4.18
CA GLU A 8 -6.19 -0.11 -4.59
C GLU A 8 -4.93 -0.19 -3.73
N ALA A 9 -5.07 -0.39 -2.42
CA ALA A 9 -3.93 -0.59 -1.52
C ALA A 9 -3.12 -1.85 -1.88
N TYR A 10 -3.81 -2.97 -2.16
CA TYR A 10 -3.14 -4.18 -2.64
C TYR A 10 -2.48 -3.98 -4.00
N ARG A 11 -3.14 -3.28 -4.93
CA ARG A 11 -2.57 -2.95 -6.25
C ARG A 11 -1.26 -2.18 -6.09
N LEU A 12 -1.28 -1.12 -5.30
CA LEU A 12 -0.11 -0.29 -5.02
C LEU A 12 1.01 -1.07 -4.33
N ARG A 13 0.68 -1.94 -3.36
CA ARG A 13 1.65 -2.80 -2.70
C ARG A 13 2.28 -3.81 -3.64
N PHE A 14 1.49 -4.39 -4.54
CA PHE A 14 1.99 -5.28 -5.58
C PHE A 14 2.89 -4.52 -6.57
N GLU A 15 2.48 -3.33 -6.99
CA GLU A 15 3.23 -2.47 -7.91
C GLU A 15 4.60 -2.08 -7.34
N TYR A 16 4.68 -1.77 -6.04
CA TYR A 16 5.94 -1.48 -5.35
C TYR A 16 6.98 -2.57 -5.55
N PHE A 17 6.60 -3.84 -5.33
CA PHE A 17 7.55 -4.96 -5.43
C PHE A 17 7.78 -5.48 -6.85
N ASN A 18 6.79 -5.39 -7.74
CA ASN A 18 6.90 -6.00 -9.08
C ASN A 18 7.36 -5.01 -10.15
N THR A 19 6.78 -3.81 -10.15
CA THR A 19 7.07 -2.80 -11.18
C THR A 19 8.23 -1.90 -10.79
N TYR A 20 8.38 -1.65 -9.48
CA TYR A 20 9.39 -0.75 -8.93
C TYR A 20 10.50 -1.47 -8.18
N GLU A 21 10.68 -2.78 -8.40
CA GLU A 21 11.84 -3.51 -7.88
C GLU A 21 13.14 -2.79 -8.32
N LYS A 22 13.99 -2.44 -7.34
CA LYS A 22 15.23 -1.65 -7.54
C LYS A 22 15.01 -0.20 -7.98
N LYS A 23 13.77 0.30 -7.92
CA LYS A 23 13.34 1.66 -8.28
C LYS A 23 12.36 2.22 -7.24
N GLU A 24 12.46 1.78 -6.00
CA GLU A 24 11.55 2.08 -4.90
C GLU A 24 11.41 3.60 -4.68
N ASN A 25 12.53 4.34 -4.78
CA ASN A 25 12.52 5.81 -4.70
C ASN A 25 11.56 6.45 -5.71
N LYS A 26 11.48 5.92 -6.93
CA LYS A 26 10.57 6.42 -7.97
C LYS A 26 9.11 6.14 -7.61
N TRP A 27 8.82 5.01 -6.97
CA TRP A 27 7.49 4.72 -6.46
C TRP A 27 7.09 5.75 -5.41
N HIS A 28 7.98 6.04 -4.45
CA HIS A 28 7.74 7.07 -3.44
C HIS A 28 7.48 8.44 -4.06
N GLU A 29 8.29 8.88 -5.02
CA GLU A 29 8.08 10.16 -5.70
C GLU A 29 6.73 10.24 -6.42
N THR A 30 6.31 9.13 -7.03
CA THR A 30 5.06 9.00 -7.78
C THR A 30 3.85 9.06 -6.85
N TYR A 31 3.91 8.36 -5.72
CA TYR A 31 2.74 8.15 -4.85
C TYR A 31 2.76 8.92 -3.53
N LYS A 32 3.78 9.72 -3.20
CA LYS A 32 3.86 10.49 -1.92
C LYS A 32 2.67 11.41 -1.62
N LYS A 33 1.84 11.75 -2.61
CA LYS A 33 0.61 12.55 -2.44
C LYS A 33 -0.68 11.72 -2.50
N HIS A 34 -0.56 10.40 -2.68
CA HIS A 34 -1.69 9.49 -2.78
C HIS A 34 -2.28 9.23 -1.40
N GLN A 35 -3.61 9.18 -1.29
CA GLN A 35 -4.30 8.99 0.01
C GLN A 35 -3.94 7.68 0.73
N LEU A 36 -3.51 6.66 -0.02
CA LEU A 36 -3.09 5.36 0.52
C LEU A 36 -1.58 5.23 0.75
N TYR A 37 -0.81 6.30 0.48
CA TYR A 37 0.65 6.25 0.53
C TYR A 37 1.16 5.73 1.88
N ASP A 38 0.74 6.37 2.97
CA ASP A 38 1.19 6.01 4.31
C ASP A 38 0.78 4.59 4.70
N VAL A 39 -0.41 4.13 4.26
CA VAL A 39 -0.86 2.76 4.49
C VAL A 39 -0.01 1.75 3.73
N VAL A 40 0.27 2.00 2.45
CA VAL A 40 1.11 1.10 1.65
C VAL A 40 2.53 1.06 2.22
N VAL A 41 3.09 2.20 2.63
CA VAL A 41 4.42 2.27 3.26
C VAL A 41 4.45 1.47 4.57
N LYS A 42 3.50 1.70 5.49
CA LYS A 42 3.39 0.91 6.74
C LYS A 42 3.23 -0.58 6.45
N SER A 43 2.51 -0.91 5.38
CA SER A 43 2.30 -2.31 5.03
C SER A 43 3.62 -3.02 4.68
N LEU A 44 4.66 -2.30 4.21
CA LEU A 44 5.96 -2.87 3.86
C LEU A 44 6.65 -3.59 5.02
N ASP A 45 6.30 -3.27 6.26
CA ASP A 45 6.81 -3.92 7.48
C ASP A 45 6.25 -5.34 7.68
N TYR A 46 5.18 -5.69 6.97
CA TYR A 46 4.55 -7.01 7.04
C TYR A 46 5.04 -7.91 5.90
N LYS A 47 5.19 -9.20 6.20
CA LYS A 47 5.49 -10.20 5.18
C LYS A 47 4.34 -10.33 4.19
N PHE A 48 4.66 -10.77 2.97
CA PHE A 48 3.65 -10.91 1.91
C PHE A 48 2.46 -11.79 2.32
N HIS A 49 2.69 -12.91 3.02
CA HIS A 49 1.60 -13.78 3.48
C HIS A 49 0.73 -13.18 4.60
N GLU A 50 1.18 -12.10 5.24
CA GLU A 50 0.44 -11.41 6.32
C GLU A 50 -0.43 -10.27 5.77
N ILE A 51 -0.20 -9.87 4.50
CA ILE A 51 -0.77 -8.65 3.96
C ILE A 51 -2.30 -8.69 3.89
N GLY A 52 -2.89 -9.85 3.59
CA GLY A 52 -4.33 -10.04 3.52
C GLY A 52 -5.04 -9.81 4.86
N GLN A 53 -4.33 -9.95 5.98
CA GLN A 53 -4.85 -9.68 7.32
C GLN A 53 -4.46 -8.29 7.84
N ALA A 54 -3.29 -7.79 7.45
CA ALA A 54 -2.77 -6.50 7.91
C ALA A 54 -3.40 -5.32 7.16
N MET A 55 -3.58 -5.42 5.84
CA MET A 55 -4.05 -4.29 5.01
C MET A 55 -5.44 -3.77 5.45
N PRO A 56 -6.45 -4.61 5.71
CA PRO A 56 -7.75 -4.11 6.16
C PRO A 56 -7.66 -3.31 7.46
N LYS A 57 -6.80 -3.73 8.39
CA LYS A 57 -6.57 -3.04 9.67
C LYS A 57 -5.87 -1.71 9.47
N LEU A 58 -4.84 -1.66 8.62
CA LEU A 58 -4.14 -0.42 8.29
C LEU A 58 -5.06 0.59 7.60
N LEU A 59 -6.05 0.13 6.85
CA LEU A 59 -7.04 0.98 6.19
C LEU A 59 -8.09 1.56 7.16
N GLU A 60 -8.28 0.97 8.34
CA GLU A 60 -9.15 1.55 9.38
C GLU A 60 -8.57 2.84 9.96
N ASP A 61 -7.25 2.99 9.92
CA ASP A 61 -6.56 4.21 10.35
C ASP A 61 -6.75 5.36 9.36
N ILE A 62 -7.15 5.08 8.11
CA ILE A 62 -7.54 6.11 7.14
C ILE A 62 -8.95 6.60 7.52
N LYS A 63 -9.01 7.46 8.53
CA LYS A 63 -10.20 8.26 8.81
C LYS A 63 -10.51 9.13 7.59
N THR A 64 -11.71 8.94 7.04
CA THR A 64 -12.38 9.94 6.19
C THR A 64 -12.57 11.23 6.98
#